data_AF-A0A357ZWS3-F1
#
_entry.id   AF-A0A357ZWS3-F1
#
_cell.length_a   1.000
_cell.length_b   1.000
_cell.length_c   1.000
_cell.angle_alpha   90.00
_cell.angle_beta   90.00
_cell.angle_gamma   90.00
#
_symmetry.space_group_name_H-M   'P 1'
#
loop_
_entity.id
_entity.type
_entity.pdbx_description
1 polymer ?
#
loop_
_entity_poly.entity_id
_entity_poly.type
_entity_poly.pdbx_seq_one_letter_code
_entity_poly.pdbx_strand_id
1 'polypeptide(L)' 'MLDADDDELLSQLGRWYIPRRDPRYLRRNALLALGNTADPHSADVRSEIERFVVSTAGDEMLQEHAQWALRRLDERMQA' A
#
# COMPACT_ATOMS: atom_id res chain seq x y z
N MET A 1 1.36 -3.98 -7.81
CA MET A 1 1.68 -2.65 -7.21
C MET A 1 2.43 -2.83 -5.90
N LEU A 2 1.81 -3.44 -4.87
CA LEU A 2 2.51 -3.72 -3.62
C LEU A 2 3.61 -4.79 -3.84
N ASP A 3 3.25 -5.88 -4.51
CA ASP A 3 4.17 -6.99 -4.87
C ASP A 3 5.02 -6.77 -6.12
N ALA A 4 4.90 -5.61 -6.79
CA ALA A 4 5.70 -5.34 -8.00
C ALA A 4 7.09 -4.85 -7.58
N ASP A 5 8.12 -5.20 -8.35
CA ASP A 5 9.48 -4.69 -8.14
C ASP A 5 9.58 -3.19 -8.49
N ASP A 6 10.58 -2.51 -7.93
CA ASP A 6 10.80 -1.08 -8.14
C ASP A 6 10.98 -0.71 -9.61
N ASP A 7 11.79 -1.48 -10.34
CA ASP A 7 12.04 -1.25 -11.76
C ASP A 7 10.79 -1.50 -12.61
N GLU A 8 9.97 -2.50 -12.25
CA GLU A 8 8.70 -2.76 -12.91
C GLU A 8 7.74 -1.57 -12.74
N LEU A 9 7.62 -1.07 -11.51
CA LEU A 9 6.77 0.09 -11.20
C LEU A 9 7.22 1.33 -11.97
N LEU A 10 8.51 1.62 -12.00
CA LEU A 10 9.04 2.79 -12.69
C LEU A 10 8.95 2.65 -14.22
N SER A 11 9.09 1.45 -14.76
CA SER A 11 8.90 1.18 -16.19
C SER A 11 7.45 1.44 -16.62
N GLN A 12 6.48 0.92 -15.86
CA GLN A 12 5.06 1.04 -16.20
C GLN A 12 4.48 2.43 -15.89
N LEU A 13 4.87 3.02 -14.75
CA LEU A 13 4.23 4.22 -14.18
C LEU A 13 5.14 5.45 -14.13
N GLY A 14 6.39 5.35 -14.61
CA GLY A 14 7.36 6.43 -14.55
C GLY A 14 6.99 7.69 -15.35
N ARG A 15 5.94 7.66 -16.16
CA ARG A 15 5.39 8.87 -16.80
C ARG A 15 4.66 9.77 -15.81
N TRP A 16 4.22 9.23 -14.68
CA TRP A 16 3.55 10.01 -13.64
C TRP A 16 4.54 10.87 -12.85
N TYR A 17 4.00 11.88 -12.17
CA TYR A 17 4.77 12.58 -11.16
C TYR A 17 5.00 11.67 -9.95
N ILE A 18 6.27 11.36 -9.69
CA ILE A 18 6.71 10.54 -8.56
C ILE A 18 7.81 11.33 -7.84
N PRO A 19 7.63 11.74 -6.57
CA PRO A 19 8.64 12.48 -5.83
C PRO A 19 9.97 11.71 -5.82
N ARG A 20 11.06 12.39 -6.23
CA ARG A 20 12.41 11.82 -6.32
C ARG A 20 12.54 10.54 -7.18
N ARG A 21 11.54 10.23 -8.02
CA ARG A 21 11.44 8.95 -8.76
C ARG A 21 11.49 7.73 -7.83
N ASP A 22 11.04 7.89 -6.60
CA ASP A 22 11.05 6.86 -5.59
C ASP A 22 9.70 6.10 -5.58
N PRO A 23 9.67 4.80 -5.92
CA PRO A 23 8.44 4.03 -6.06
C PRO A 23 7.70 3.83 -4.73
N ARG A 24 8.35 4.09 -3.58
CA ARG A 24 7.68 4.06 -2.27
C ARG A 24 6.49 5.02 -2.20
N TYR A 25 6.55 6.16 -2.91
CA TYR A 25 5.41 7.09 -2.97
C TYR A 25 4.21 6.50 -3.72
N LEU A 26 4.42 5.63 -4.71
CA LEU A 26 3.34 4.91 -5.38
C LEU A 26 2.69 3.89 -4.43
N ARG A 27 3.52 3.10 -3.73
CA ARG A 27 3.03 2.11 -2.75
C ARG A 27 2.30 2.76 -1.58
N ARG A 28 2.83 3.86 -1.05
CA ARG A 28 2.15 4.70 -0.06
C ARG A 28 0.75 5.12 -0.53
N ASN A 29 0.65 5.63 -1.75
CA ASN A 29 -0.65 6.06 -2.30
C ASN A 29 -1.60 4.88 -2.54
N ALA A 30 -1.07 3.72 -2.95
CA ALA A 30 -1.86 2.50 -3.09
C ALA A 30 -2.44 2.05 -1.74
N LEU A 31 -1.67 2.09 -0.66
CA LEU A 31 -2.14 1.78 0.70
C LEU A 31 -3.24 2.76 1.15
N LEU A 32 -3.07 4.06 0.88
CA LEU A 32 -4.11 5.07 1.14
C LEU A 32 -5.39 4.78 0.35
N ALA A 33 -5.27 4.41 -0.93
CA ALA A 33 -6.41 4.05 -1.76
C ALA A 33 -7.12 2.79 -1.23
N LEU A 34 -6.38 1.73 -0.89
CA LEU A 34 -6.93 0.50 -0.32
C LEU A 34 -7.68 0.77 0.98
N GLY A 35 -7.07 1.45 1.95
CA GLY A 35 -7.72 1.75 3.23
C GLY A 35 -9.03 2.54 3.06
N ASN A 36 -9.06 3.47 2.10
CA ASN A 36 -10.24 4.32 1.89
C ASN A 36 -11.34 3.68 1.03
N THR A 37 -11.00 2.79 0.09
CA THR A 37 -11.94 2.37 -0.96
C THR A 37 -12.17 0.87 -1.05
N ALA A 38 -11.26 0.02 -0.56
CA ALA A 38 -11.47 -1.41 -0.60
C ALA A 38 -12.67 -1.83 0.24
N ASP A 39 -13.24 -2.99 -0.08
CA ASP A 39 -14.25 -3.64 0.76
C ASP A 39 -13.61 -4.04 2.09
N PRO A 40 -14.11 -3.53 3.24
CA PRO A 40 -13.56 -3.86 4.55
C PRO A 40 -13.66 -5.35 4.92
N HIS A 41 -14.54 -6.12 4.26
CA HIS A 41 -14.67 -7.56 4.47
C HIS A 41 -13.79 -8.41 3.53
N SER A 42 -13.02 -7.79 2.64
CA SER A 42 -12.15 -8.50 1.71
C SER A 42 -10.93 -9.09 2.43
N ALA A 43 -10.96 -10.41 2.63
CA ALA A 43 -9.82 -11.16 3.18
C ALA A 43 -8.58 -11.04 2.29
N ASP A 44 -8.74 -11.05 0.96
CA ASP A 44 -7.64 -10.97 0.01
C ASP A 44 -6.87 -9.65 0.14
N VAL A 45 -7.59 -8.52 0.22
CA VAL A 45 -6.98 -7.19 0.41
C VAL A 45 -6.25 -7.12 1.75
N ARG A 46 -6.85 -7.63 2.82
CA ARG A 46 -6.22 -7.66 4.14
C ARG A 46 -4.92 -8.47 4.11
N SER A 47 -4.97 -9.69 3.60
CA SER A 47 -3.81 -10.57 3.52
C SER A 47 -2.70 -10.01 2.64
N GLU A 48 -3.04 -9.29 1.56
CA GLU A 48 -2.06 -8.58 0.74
C GLU A 48 -1.33 -7.48 1.55
N ILE A 49 -2.06 -6.64 2.28
CA ILE A 49 -1.46 -5.58 3.09
C ILE A 49 -0.63 -6.18 4.24
N GLU A 50 -1.09 -7.26 4.86
CA GLU A 50 -0.34 -7.97 5.92
C GLU A 50 0.98 -8.56 5.40
N ARG A 51 0.96 -9.20 4.22
CA ARG A 51 2.20 -9.65 3.55
C ARG A 51 3.12 -8.47 3.26
N PHE A 52 2.55 -7.36 2.78
CA PHE A 52 3.32 -6.16 2.49
C PHE A 52 4.03 -5.61 3.74
N VAL A 53 3.35 -5.56 4.90
CA VAL A 53 3.95 -5.15 6.19
C VAL A 53 5.21 -5.95 6.52
N VAL A 54 5.16 -7.28 6.33
CA VAL A 54 6.30 -8.16 6.59
C VAL A 54 7.43 -7.91 5.60
N SER A 55 7.09 -7.75 4.31
CA SER A 55 8.08 -7.52 3.25
C SER A 55 8.84 -6.20 3.38
N THR A 56 8.23 -5.18 3.99
CA THR A 56 8.82 -3.84 4.17
C THR A 56 9.37 -3.63 5.58
N ALA A 57 9.79 -4.69 6.27
CA ALA A 57 10.46 -4.60 7.56
C ALA A 57 11.70 -3.69 7.48
N GLY A 58 11.58 -2.47 8.02
CA GLY A 58 12.65 -1.45 8.02
C GLY A 58 12.37 -0.20 7.18
N ASP A 59 11.31 -0.15 6.38
CA ASP A 59 10.84 1.09 5.76
C ASP A 59 9.71 1.71 6.60
N GLU A 60 10.08 2.70 7.43
CA GLU A 60 9.17 3.37 8.36
C GLU A 60 7.94 3.96 7.65
N MET A 61 8.14 4.63 6.52
CA MET A 61 7.05 5.24 5.76
C MET A 61 6.03 4.19 5.30
N LEU A 62 6.50 3.09 4.72
CA LEU A 62 5.61 2.05 4.21
C LEU A 62 4.93 1.28 5.33
N GLN A 63 5.62 1.01 6.44
CA GLN A 63 5.03 0.35 7.59
C GLN A 63 3.89 1.17 8.21
N GLU A 64 4.11 2.45 8.47
CA GLU A 64 3.09 3.33 9.05
C GLU A 64 1.82 3.37 8.19
N HIS A 65 1.99 3.47 6.86
CA HIS A 65 0.85 3.54 5.95
C HIS A 65 0.12 2.19 5.80
N ALA A 66 0.85 1.07 5.86
CA ALA A 66 0.24 -0.25 5.78
C ALA A 66 -0.55 -0.56 7.06
N GLN A 67 0.00 -0.25 8.23
CA GLN A 67 -0.71 -0.34 9.50
C GLN A 67 -1.92 0.60 9.54
N TRP A 68 -1.79 1.83 9.03
CA TRP A 68 -2.92 2.74 8.89
C TRP A 68 -4.02 2.16 7.99
N ALA A 69 -3.66 1.56 6.86
CA ALA A 69 -4.63 0.98 5.93
C ALA A 69 -5.41 -0.18 6.59
N LEU A 70 -4.73 -1.07 7.33
CA LEU A 70 -5.38 -2.14 8.08
C LEU A 70 -6.35 -1.60 9.14
N ARG A 71 -5.92 -0.64 9.96
CA ARG A 71 -6.79 0.01 10.96
C ARG A 71 -7.99 0.69 10.31
N ARG A 72 -7.80 1.34 9.16
CA ARG A 72 -8.88 1.99 8.43
C ARG A 72 -9.92 0.99 7.93
N LEU A 73 -9.50 -0.19 7.49
CA LEU A 73 -10.41 -1.27 7.12
C LEU A 73 -11.17 -1.81 8.34
N ASP A 74 -10.50 -1.98 9.48
CA ASP A 74 -11.16 -2.38 10.74
C ASP A 74 -12.25 -1.38 11.16
N GLU A 75 -11.96 -0.08 11.13
CA GLU A 75 -12.92 0.97 11.44
C GLU A 75 -14.13 0.94 10.50
N ARG A 76 -13.90 0.72 9.19
CA ARG A 76 -14.97 0.68 8.18
C ARG A 76 -15.79 -0.60 8.24
N MET A 77 -15.22 -1.70 8.73
CA MET A 77 -15.94 -2.95 8.95
C MET A 77 -16.97 -2.84 10.09
N GLN A 78 -16.71 -1.94 11.04
CA GLN A 78 -17.53 -1.72 12.23
C GLN A 78 -18.58 -0.62 12.08
N ALA A 79 -18.55 0.13 10.97
CA ALA A 79 -19.43 1.26 10.68
C ALA A 79 -20.65 0.83 9.85
#